data_AF-A0AAP1QXJ2-F1
#
_entry.id   AF-A0AAP1QXJ2-F1
#
_cell.length_a   1.000
_cell.length_b   1.000
_cell.length_c   1.000
_cell.angle_alpha   90.00
_cell.angle_beta   90.00
_cell.angle_gamma   90.00
#
_symmetry.space_group_name_H-M   'P 1'
#
loop_
_entity.id
_entity.type
_entity.pdbx_description
1 polymer ?
#
loop_
_entity_poly.entity_id
_entity_poly.type
_entity_poly.pdbx_seq_one_letter_code
_entity_poly.pdbx_strand_id
1 'polypeptide(L)'
;MSNRQLNYIYNLLFKLQVLQRSGESFMSFFNDIMSFSDNRFQSIAPWGNWGDGGNDGYIHDDGHYFQVYAPKPNTHWNPPDAFRKAKTDFHKLGAKWAGIKKYSFVINDRFEGSPAPLNADLEVFQNEQKLELCESFCSRKLLLKFNSLSEDLKMYIVGGVPNIEEVPNHFYNTEINTLLMYLSEKAHSSKISLLDINVPDFEKKISLNNLNPQIAEELRNNIKKVSLIDEYLNSVKGGIAQEISTFVHEIYEQSKLLFNGQEEEIDLQYAWIRDEIIPPEIRNNPAQRMALTGYRTVSSIVLAKYFESCDVYEHPDSLITS
;
A
#
# COMPACT_ATOMS: atom_id res chain seq x y z
N MET A 1 1.09 -21.49 -1.72
CA MET A 1 -0.03 -20.54 -1.83
C MET A 1 -0.55 -20.64 -3.26
N SER A 2 -1.86 -20.54 -3.54
CA SER A 2 -2.31 -20.61 -4.95
C SER A 2 -1.83 -19.38 -5.74
N ASN A 3 -1.57 -19.54 -7.06
CA ASN A 3 -1.16 -18.40 -7.90
C ASN A 3 -2.25 -17.30 -7.96
N ARG A 4 -3.53 -17.69 -7.84
CA ARG A 4 -4.64 -16.74 -7.75
C ARG A 4 -4.58 -15.91 -6.47
N GLN A 5 -4.30 -16.55 -5.33
CA GLN A 5 -4.13 -15.89 -4.03
C GLN A 5 -2.94 -14.94 -4.06
N LEU A 6 -1.80 -15.39 -4.60
CA LEU A 6 -0.58 -14.59 -4.71
C LEU A 6 -0.80 -13.31 -5.51
N ASN A 7 -1.39 -13.43 -6.71
CA ASN A 7 -1.67 -12.26 -7.55
C ASN A 7 -2.67 -11.31 -6.90
N TYR A 8 -3.66 -11.85 -6.18
CA TYR A 8 -4.61 -11.03 -5.44
C TYR A 8 -3.90 -10.21 -4.34
N ILE A 9 -3.03 -10.84 -3.54
CA ILE A 9 -2.26 -10.15 -2.50
C ILE A 9 -1.31 -9.12 -3.11
N TYR A 10 -0.64 -9.42 -4.22
CA TYR A 10 0.19 -8.44 -4.94
C TYR A 10 -0.60 -7.21 -5.37
N ASN A 11 -1.77 -7.41 -5.97
CA ASN A 11 -2.63 -6.31 -6.40
C ASN A 11 -3.14 -5.49 -5.21
N LEU A 12 -3.48 -6.15 -4.10
CA LEU A 12 -3.92 -5.50 -2.87
C LEU A 12 -2.81 -4.62 -2.28
N LEU A 13 -1.60 -5.16 -2.16
CA LEU A 13 -0.43 -4.43 -1.67
C LEU A 13 -0.05 -3.28 -2.61
N PHE A 14 -0.12 -3.49 -3.93
CA PHE A 14 0.10 -2.42 -4.91
C PHE A 14 -0.89 -1.29 -4.72
N LYS A 15 -2.19 -1.60 -4.61
CA LYS A 15 -3.24 -0.60 -4.36
C LYS A 15 -2.95 0.19 -3.09
N LEU A 16 -2.56 -0.49 -2.01
CA LEU A 16 -2.18 0.15 -0.74
C LEU A 16 -1.00 1.14 -0.92
N GLN A 17 0.05 0.76 -1.66
CA GLN A 17 1.18 1.64 -1.96
C GLN A 17 0.75 2.89 -2.74
N VAL A 18 -0.14 2.76 -3.72
CA VAL A 18 -0.69 3.89 -4.48
C VAL A 18 -1.47 4.84 -3.57
N LEU A 19 -2.34 4.32 -2.70
CA LEU A 19 -3.18 5.15 -1.82
C LEU A 19 -2.35 5.99 -0.84
N GLN A 20 -1.30 5.37 -0.26
CA GLN A 20 -0.47 5.98 0.79
C GLN A 20 0.59 6.95 0.26
N ARG A 21 1.05 6.80 -0.99
CA ARG A 21 2.16 7.61 -1.54
C ARG A 21 1.69 8.92 -2.15
N SER A 22 2.52 9.95 -2.02
CA SER A 22 2.33 11.25 -2.66
C SER A 22 3.68 11.97 -2.89
N GLY A 23 3.69 12.96 -3.78
CA GLY A 23 4.90 13.70 -4.18
C GLY A 23 6.03 12.76 -4.59
N GLU A 24 7.24 13.05 -4.09
CA GLU A 24 8.47 12.28 -4.34
C GLU A 24 8.32 10.78 -4.07
N SER A 25 7.57 10.40 -3.02
CA SER A 25 7.41 8.98 -2.66
C SER A 25 6.64 8.17 -3.71
N PHE A 26 5.71 8.81 -4.43
CA PHE A 26 4.98 8.21 -5.55
C PHE A 26 5.82 8.27 -6.83
N MET A 27 6.57 9.35 -7.06
CA MET A 27 7.48 9.45 -8.20
C MET A 27 8.55 8.36 -8.16
N SER A 28 9.18 8.12 -7.01
CA SER A 28 10.12 7.01 -6.83
C SER A 28 9.47 5.65 -7.12
N PHE A 29 8.24 5.44 -6.66
CA PHE A 29 7.49 4.20 -6.90
C PHE A 29 7.17 3.99 -8.39
N PHE A 30 6.73 5.04 -9.08
CA PHE A 30 6.53 5.04 -10.53
C PHE A 30 7.84 4.71 -11.27
N ASN A 31 8.94 5.37 -10.90
CA ASN A 31 10.25 5.18 -11.53
C ASN A 31 10.76 3.74 -11.37
N ASP A 32 10.61 3.12 -10.19
CA ASP A 32 11.01 1.72 -9.99
C ASP A 32 10.22 0.78 -10.93
N ILE A 33 8.88 0.93 -10.97
CA ILE A 33 8.03 0.08 -11.82
C ILE A 33 8.36 0.27 -13.30
N MET A 34 8.51 1.52 -13.75
CA MET A 34 8.82 1.81 -15.15
C MET A 34 10.17 1.24 -15.56
N SER A 35 11.21 1.44 -14.73
CA SER A 35 12.57 0.93 -14.99
C SER A 35 12.60 -0.60 -15.07
N PHE A 36 11.78 -1.29 -14.28
CA PHE A 36 11.67 -2.75 -14.35
C PHE A 36 10.79 -3.24 -15.52
N SER A 37 9.83 -2.43 -15.97
CA SER A 37 8.89 -2.81 -17.03
C SER A 37 9.41 -2.50 -18.45
N ASP A 38 10.33 -1.54 -18.59
CA ASP A 38 10.95 -1.16 -19.86
C ASP A 38 12.39 -0.72 -19.61
N ASN A 39 13.36 -1.48 -20.12
CA ASN A 39 14.79 -1.21 -19.92
C ASN A 39 15.28 0.05 -20.65
N ARG A 40 14.47 0.64 -21.52
CA ARG A 40 14.74 1.91 -22.20
C ARG A 40 14.29 3.11 -21.38
N PHE A 41 13.52 2.89 -20.31
CA PHE A 41 13.09 3.95 -19.41
C PHE A 41 14.26 4.46 -18.58
N GLN A 42 14.41 5.77 -18.53
CA GLN A 42 15.39 6.46 -17.71
C GLN A 42 14.67 7.48 -16.82
N SER A 43 14.79 7.32 -15.50
CA SER A 43 14.34 8.32 -14.54
C SER A 43 15.29 9.54 -14.54
N ILE A 44 14.75 10.71 -14.25
CA ILE A 44 15.52 11.96 -14.17
C ILE A 44 15.52 12.46 -12.72
N ALA A 45 16.71 12.66 -12.17
CA ALA A 45 16.88 13.29 -10.87
C ALA A 45 17.12 14.80 -11.06
N PRO A 46 16.58 15.66 -10.19
CA PRO A 46 16.87 17.08 -10.23
C PRO A 46 18.35 17.35 -9.91
N TRP A 47 18.97 18.30 -10.63
CA TRP A 47 20.38 18.65 -10.45
C TRP A 47 20.58 20.13 -10.14
N GLY A 48 20.90 20.47 -8.88
CA GLY A 48 21.19 21.85 -8.45
C GLY A 48 20.17 22.87 -8.97
N ASN A 49 20.64 23.98 -9.53
CA ASN A 49 19.78 25.01 -10.13
C ASN A 49 19.16 24.60 -11.47
N TRP A 50 19.62 23.50 -12.08
CA TRP A 50 19.05 22.97 -13.32
C TRP A 50 17.69 22.31 -13.11
N GLY A 51 17.43 21.80 -11.90
CA GLY A 51 16.25 20.97 -11.62
C GLY A 51 16.25 19.71 -12.49
N ASP A 52 15.07 19.17 -12.73
CA ASP A 52 14.79 18.02 -13.61
C ASP A 52 14.46 18.44 -15.06
N GLY A 53 14.27 19.76 -15.28
CA GLY A 53 13.86 20.31 -16.56
C GLY A 53 12.40 20.03 -16.94
N GLY A 54 11.53 19.74 -15.95
CA GLY A 54 10.12 19.40 -16.16
C GLY A 54 9.91 17.97 -16.67
N ASN A 55 10.86 17.08 -16.40
CA ASN A 55 10.84 15.69 -16.85
C ASN A 55 11.18 14.77 -15.68
N ASP A 56 10.32 13.84 -15.32
CA ASP A 56 10.58 12.90 -14.22
C ASP A 56 11.12 11.55 -14.75
N GLY A 57 10.97 11.30 -16.04
CA GLY A 57 11.51 10.13 -16.72
C GLY A 57 11.12 10.07 -18.19
N TYR A 58 11.87 9.32 -19.00
CA TYR A 58 11.65 9.26 -20.44
C TYR A 58 12.09 7.93 -21.06
N ILE A 59 11.53 7.63 -22.23
CA ILE A 59 12.00 6.60 -23.16
C ILE A 59 12.50 7.36 -24.39
N HIS A 60 13.82 7.54 -24.47
CA HIS A 60 14.48 8.39 -25.47
C HIS A 60 14.07 8.03 -26.90
N ASP A 61 14.19 6.76 -27.26
CA ASP A 61 14.01 6.29 -28.64
C ASP A 61 12.57 6.47 -29.14
N ASP A 62 11.61 6.47 -28.21
CA ASP A 62 10.20 6.69 -28.49
C ASP A 62 9.82 8.18 -28.45
N GLY A 63 10.74 9.06 -28.02
CA GLY A 63 10.45 10.47 -27.73
C GLY A 63 9.36 10.62 -26.68
N HIS A 64 9.26 9.68 -25.73
CA HIS A 64 8.17 9.60 -24.75
C HIS A 64 8.63 10.11 -23.39
N TYR A 65 8.03 11.21 -22.94
CA TYR A 65 8.37 11.88 -21.69
C TYR A 65 7.23 11.77 -20.68
N PHE A 66 7.60 11.67 -19.40
CA PHE A 66 6.69 11.47 -18.28
C PHE A 66 6.86 12.60 -17.26
N GLN A 67 5.74 13.16 -16.82
CA GLN A 67 5.69 14.06 -15.67
C GLN A 67 4.70 13.52 -14.66
N VAL A 68 5.16 13.33 -13.43
CA VAL A 68 4.44 12.79 -12.29
C VAL A 68 3.78 13.91 -11.49
N TYR A 69 2.51 13.71 -11.19
CA TYR A 69 1.70 14.54 -10.33
C TYR A 69 0.97 13.66 -9.31
N ALA A 70 1.43 13.72 -8.07
CA ALA A 70 0.90 12.91 -6.99
C ALA A 70 0.50 13.79 -5.80
N PRO A 71 -0.71 14.39 -5.82
CA PRO A 71 -1.18 15.22 -4.71
C PRO A 71 -1.30 14.40 -3.42
N LYS A 72 -1.17 15.07 -2.26
CA LYS A 72 -1.39 14.43 -0.96
C LYS A 72 -2.81 13.87 -0.87
N PRO A 73 -3.04 12.78 -0.10
CA PRO A 73 -4.39 12.30 0.19
C PRO A 73 -5.28 13.43 0.69
N ASN A 74 -6.56 13.41 0.33
CA ASN A 74 -7.57 14.40 0.73
C ASN A 74 -7.32 15.85 0.26
N THR A 75 -6.33 16.08 -0.61
CA THR A 75 -6.19 17.37 -1.29
C THR A 75 -7.27 17.48 -2.35
N HIS A 76 -8.21 18.42 -2.17
CA HIS A 76 -9.09 18.85 -3.28
C HIS A 76 -8.20 19.50 -4.35
N TRP A 77 -7.83 18.73 -5.35
CA TRP A 77 -7.05 19.21 -6.48
C TRP A 77 -7.98 19.63 -7.60
N ASN A 78 -7.66 20.76 -8.22
CA ASN A 78 -8.45 21.35 -9.27
C ASN A 78 -7.90 20.89 -10.64
N PRO A 79 -8.68 20.21 -11.49
CA PRO A 79 -8.19 19.72 -12.79
C PRO A 79 -7.56 20.81 -13.67
N PRO A 80 -8.18 22.00 -13.83
CA PRO A 80 -7.52 23.18 -14.43
C PRO A 80 -6.14 23.53 -13.88
N ASP A 81 -5.93 23.47 -12.56
CA ASP A 81 -4.62 23.80 -11.95
C ASP A 81 -3.58 22.71 -12.20
N ALA A 82 -3.98 21.45 -12.11
CA ALA A 82 -3.12 20.31 -12.45
C ALA A 82 -2.72 20.36 -13.93
N PHE A 83 -3.66 20.72 -14.82
CA PHE A 83 -3.37 20.90 -16.23
C PHE A 83 -2.46 22.10 -16.49
N ARG A 84 -2.69 23.24 -15.83
CA ARG A 84 -1.81 24.40 -15.92
C ARG A 84 -0.38 24.05 -15.47
N LYS A 85 -0.24 23.22 -14.43
CA LYS A 85 1.05 22.67 -14.03
C LYS A 85 1.65 21.79 -15.14
N ALA A 86 0.88 20.84 -15.68
CA ALA A 86 1.32 20.00 -16.79
C ALA A 86 1.81 20.81 -18.01
N LYS A 87 1.10 21.87 -18.43
CA LYS A 87 1.56 22.76 -19.50
C LYS A 87 2.85 23.49 -19.15
N THR A 88 2.91 24.05 -17.95
CA THR A 88 4.09 24.80 -17.49
C THR A 88 5.32 23.91 -17.52
N ASP A 89 5.18 22.68 -17.06
CA ASP A 89 6.29 21.72 -17.04
C ASP A 89 6.63 21.21 -18.44
N PHE A 90 5.64 20.95 -19.29
CA PHE A 90 5.89 20.62 -20.71
C PHE A 90 6.66 21.73 -21.45
N HIS A 91 6.34 23.00 -21.22
CA HIS A 91 7.09 24.10 -21.84
C HIS A 91 8.54 24.18 -21.36
N LYS A 92 8.81 23.84 -20.09
CA LYS A 92 10.20 23.67 -19.62
C LYS A 92 10.88 22.50 -20.32
N LEU A 93 10.12 21.43 -20.55
CA LEU A 93 10.60 20.24 -21.23
C LEU A 93 11.04 20.57 -22.66
N GLY A 94 10.21 21.28 -23.43
CA GLY A 94 10.55 21.75 -24.79
C GLY A 94 11.74 22.70 -24.88
N ALA A 95 12.09 23.40 -23.78
CA ALA A 95 13.26 24.27 -23.74
C ALA A 95 14.58 23.52 -23.47
N LYS A 96 14.50 22.34 -22.84
CA LYS A 96 15.67 21.59 -22.35
C LYS A 96 15.87 20.23 -23.00
N TRP A 97 14.82 19.68 -23.60
CA TRP A 97 14.79 18.34 -24.17
C TRP A 97 14.33 18.41 -25.63
N ALA A 98 14.85 17.52 -26.46
CA ALA A 98 14.56 17.48 -27.90
C ALA A 98 13.81 16.19 -28.28
N GLY A 99 13.15 16.22 -29.44
CA GLY A 99 12.53 15.01 -30.02
C GLY A 99 11.28 14.52 -29.28
N ILE A 100 10.54 15.43 -28.64
CA ILE A 100 9.31 15.10 -27.91
C ILE A 100 8.24 14.68 -28.91
N LYS A 101 7.79 13.44 -28.81
CA LYS A 101 6.72 12.87 -29.65
C LYS A 101 5.51 12.47 -28.80
N LYS A 102 5.77 11.98 -27.59
CA LYS A 102 4.75 11.46 -26.69
C LYS A 102 4.92 12.07 -25.31
N TYR A 103 3.82 12.42 -24.67
CA TYR A 103 3.80 12.97 -23.32
C TYR A 103 2.75 12.26 -22.47
N SER A 104 3.16 11.75 -21.32
CA SER A 104 2.24 11.15 -20.35
C SER A 104 2.28 11.95 -19.05
N PHE A 105 1.14 12.52 -18.69
CA PHE A 105 0.94 13.14 -17.40
C PHE A 105 0.49 12.05 -16.41
N VAL A 106 1.44 11.58 -15.61
CA VAL A 106 1.25 10.49 -14.64
C VAL A 106 0.58 11.04 -13.40
N ILE A 107 -0.58 10.48 -13.04
CA ILE A 107 -1.38 10.99 -11.92
C ILE A 107 -1.57 9.87 -10.91
N ASN A 108 -1.28 10.15 -9.64
CA ASN A 108 -1.81 9.33 -8.56
C ASN A 108 -3.29 9.66 -8.34
N ASP A 109 -4.13 9.08 -9.20
CA ASP A 109 -5.59 9.19 -9.16
C ASP A 109 -6.22 8.29 -8.10
N ARG A 110 -5.43 7.51 -7.34
CA ARG A 110 -5.93 6.61 -6.28
C ARG A 110 -7.03 5.66 -6.76
N PHE A 111 -6.95 5.25 -8.03
CA PHE A 111 -7.95 4.42 -8.73
C PHE A 111 -9.33 5.06 -8.96
N GLU A 112 -9.48 6.35 -8.68
CA GLU A 112 -10.70 7.13 -8.95
C GLU A 112 -10.83 7.53 -10.43
N GLY A 113 -9.74 7.45 -11.20
CA GLY A 113 -9.68 7.83 -12.60
C GLY A 113 -9.27 9.29 -12.84
N SER A 114 -8.87 9.61 -14.08
CA SER A 114 -8.56 10.98 -14.47
C SER A 114 -9.84 11.79 -14.71
N PRO A 115 -9.97 13.01 -14.16
CA PRO A 115 -11.13 13.88 -14.39
C PRO A 115 -11.35 14.21 -15.88
N ALA A 116 -12.62 14.29 -16.30
CA ALA A 116 -12.97 14.60 -17.69
C ALA A 116 -12.38 15.94 -18.20
N PRO A 117 -12.41 17.06 -17.43
CA PRO A 117 -11.82 18.32 -17.88
C PRO A 117 -10.33 18.21 -18.21
N LEU A 118 -9.57 17.48 -17.38
CA LEU A 118 -8.13 17.26 -17.61
C LEU A 118 -7.86 16.50 -18.90
N ASN A 119 -8.66 15.48 -19.21
CA ASN A 119 -8.49 14.71 -20.44
C ASN A 119 -8.84 15.53 -21.69
N ALA A 120 -9.91 16.33 -21.65
CA ALA A 120 -10.26 17.23 -22.75
C ALA A 120 -9.15 18.26 -23.01
N ASP A 121 -8.58 18.80 -21.92
CA ASP A 121 -7.46 19.72 -21.95
C ASP A 121 -6.19 19.09 -22.55
N LEU A 122 -5.85 17.85 -22.17
CA LEU A 122 -4.72 17.11 -22.73
C LEU A 122 -4.90 16.79 -24.23
N GLU A 123 -6.14 16.51 -24.67
CA GLU A 123 -6.47 16.27 -26.08
C GLU A 123 -6.27 17.53 -26.93
N VAL A 124 -6.77 18.68 -26.46
CA VAL A 124 -6.50 19.98 -27.11
C VAL A 124 -4.99 20.22 -27.19
N PHE A 125 -4.28 19.99 -26.08
CA PHE A 125 -2.83 20.18 -26.02
C PHE A 125 -2.06 19.26 -26.98
N GLN A 126 -2.50 18.00 -27.15
CA GLN A 126 -1.92 17.07 -28.12
C GLN A 126 -1.88 17.67 -29.52
N ASN A 127 -3.01 18.26 -29.94
CA ASN A 127 -3.18 18.84 -31.26
C ASN A 127 -2.37 20.13 -31.42
N GLU A 128 -2.35 20.99 -30.40
CA GLU A 128 -1.58 22.24 -30.39
C GLU A 128 -0.08 21.98 -30.54
N GLN A 129 0.45 20.98 -29.84
CA GLN A 129 1.88 20.62 -29.85
C GLN A 129 2.25 19.59 -30.92
N LYS A 130 1.27 19.09 -31.69
CA LYS A 130 1.44 18.05 -32.72
C LYS A 130 2.12 16.79 -32.19
N LEU A 131 1.75 16.37 -30.99
CA LEU A 131 2.25 15.16 -30.36
C LEU A 131 1.58 13.93 -30.97
N GLU A 132 2.32 12.83 -31.09
CA GLU A 132 1.78 11.51 -31.43
C GLU A 132 0.88 10.97 -30.31
N LEU A 133 1.17 11.34 -29.06
CA LEU A 133 0.40 10.97 -27.87
C LEU A 133 0.53 12.05 -26.79
N CYS A 134 -0.59 12.43 -26.17
CA CYS A 134 -0.65 13.24 -24.96
C CYS A 134 -1.78 12.69 -24.09
N GLU A 135 -1.45 12.08 -22.95
CA GLU A 135 -2.46 11.36 -22.17
C GLU A 135 -2.28 11.49 -20.66
N SER A 136 -3.37 11.20 -19.94
CA SER A 136 -3.31 10.89 -18.52
C SER A 136 -2.85 9.43 -18.32
N PHE A 137 -1.86 9.24 -17.46
CA PHE A 137 -1.36 7.93 -17.05
C PHE A 137 -1.77 7.67 -15.60
N CYS A 138 -2.89 6.97 -15.44
CA CYS A 138 -3.50 6.68 -14.13
C CYS A 138 -2.96 5.40 -13.47
N SER A 139 -3.29 5.21 -12.20
CA SER A 139 -2.88 4.06 -11.36
C SER A 139 -3.24 2.72 -11.97
N ARG A 140 -4.33 2.61 -12.75
CA ARG A 140 -4.68 1.36 -13.47
C ARG A 140 -3.67 1.00 -14.55
N LYS A 141 -3.13 1.97 -15.30
CA LYS A 141 -2.06 1.71 -16.27
C LYS A 141 -0.77 1.31 -15.56
N LEU A 142 -0.47 1.94 -14.43
CA LEU A 142 0.67 1.56 -13.60
C LEU A 142 0.53 0.14 -13.04
N LEU A 143 -0.68 -0.25 -12.61
CA LEU A 143 -0.99 -1.61 -12.16
C LEU A 143 -0.75 -2.65 -13.26
N LEU A 144 -1.08 -2.33 -14.52
CA LEU A 144 -0.79 -3.22 -15.65
C LEU A 144 0.71 -3.40 -15.86
N LYS A 145 1.50 -2.32 -15.76
CA LYS A 145 2.97 -2.38 -15.82
C LYS A 145 3.57 -3.18 -14.67
N PHE A 146 3.07 -2.99 -13.45
CA PHE A 146 3.44 -3.81 -12.30
C PHE A 146 3.10 -5.28 -12.51
N ASN A 147 1.92 -5.58 -13.06
CA ASN A 147 1.49 -6.96 -13.26
C ASN A 147 2.27 -7.72 -14.33
N SER A 148 2.92 -7.02 -15.26
CA SER A 148 3.84 -7.64 -16.23
C SER A 148 5.22 -7.98 -15.66
N LEU A 149 5.56 -7.54 -14.44
CA LEU A 149 6.85 -7.86 -13.83
C LEU A 149 6.93 -9.33 -13.39
N SER A 150 8.16 -9.84 -13.22
CA SER A 150 8.38 -11.14 -12.56
C SER A 150 7.97 -11.09 -11.08
N GLU A 151 7.73 -12.24 -10.46
CA GLU A 151 7.32 -12.31 -9.05
C GLU A 151 8.35 -11.67 -8.12
N ASP A 152 9.65 -11.91 -8.34
CA ASP A 152 10.73 -11.31 -7.54
C ASP A 152 10.70 -9.77 -7.58
N LEU A 153 10.43 -9.20 -8.76
CA LEU A 153 10.34 -7.76 -8.95
C LEU A 153 9.04 -7.20 -8.35
N LYS A 154 7.92 -7.92 -8.45
CA LYS A 154 6.69 -7.55 -7.74
C LYS A 154 6.92 -7.51 -6.24
N MET A 155 7.57 -8.54 -5.70
CA MET A 155 7.92 -8.66 -4.29
C MET A 155 8.83 -7.53 -3.83
N TYR A 156 9.83 -7.18 -4.64
CA TYR A 156 10.65 -5.99 -4.44
C TYR A 156 9.77 -4.73 -4.37
N ILE A 157 8.94 -4.45 -5.38
CA ILE A 157 8.11 -3.23 -5.46
C ILE A 157 7.13 -3.08 -4.30
N VAL A 158 6.49 -4.15 -3.84
CA VAL A 158 5.52 -4.08 -2.73
C VAL A 158 6.13 -4.26 -1.35
N GLY A 159 7.41 -4.65 -1.27
CA GLY A 159 8.13 -4.87 -0.01
C GLY A 159 7.76 -6.19 0.67
N GLY A 160 7.58 -7.25 -0.11
CA GLY A 160 7.38 -8.59 0.42
C GLY A 160 5.92 -9.00 0.57
N VAL A 161 5.61 -10.25 0.24
CA VAL A 161 4.29 -10.87 0.48
C VAL A 161 4.40 -11.73 1.74
N PRO A 162 3.39 -11.76 2.64
CA PRO A 162 3.39 -12.68 3.78
C PRO A 162 3.51 -14.13 3.30
N ASN A 163 4.45 -14.89 3.86
CA ASN A 163 4.54 -16.33 3.57
C ASN A 163 3.60 -17.09 4.51
N ILE A 164 2.57 -17.71 3.92
CA ILE A 164 1.52 -18.43 4.65
C ILE A 164 1.90 -19.91 4.88
N GLU A 165 2.85 -20.48 4.13
CA GLU A 165 3.12 -21.92 4.11
C GLU A 165 4.46 -22.32 4.75
N GLU A 166 5.50 -21.49 4.65
CA GLU A 166 6.81 -21.80 5.21
C GLU A 166 7.08 -20.93 6.44
N VAL A 167 6.76 -21.48 7.61
CA VAL A 167 7.18 -20.90 8.89
C VAL A 167 8.11 -21.89 9.58
N PRO A 168 9.43 -21.84 9.36
CA PRO A 168 10.35 -22.51 10.26
C PRO A 168 10.25 -21.83 11.63
N ASN A 169 9.99 -22.60 12.70
CA ASN A 169 9.83 -22.10 14.08
C ASN A 169 10.95 -21.16 14.59
N HIS A 170 12.10 -21.11 13.91
CA HIS A 170 13.25 -20.29 14.29
C HIS A 170 13.41 -19.01 13.46
N PHE A 171 12.64 -18.84 12.38
CA PHE A 171 12.84 -17.73 11.43
C PHE A 171 12.26 -16.41 11.93
N TYR A 172 11.37 -16.43 12.94
CA TYR A 172 10.61 -15.25 13.35
C TYR A 172 10.85 -14.79 14.78
N ASN A 173 11.77 -15.40 15.54
CA ASN A 173 11.96 -15.02 16.94
C ASN A 173 12.40 -13.56 17.08
N THR A 174 13.19 -13.04 16.13
CA THR A 174 13.59 -11.63 16.09
C THR A 174 12.40 -10.75 15.72
N GLU A 175 11.66 -11.09 14.68
CA GLU A 175 10.51 -10.34 14.18
C GLU A 175 9.38 -10.30 15.21
N ILE A 176 9.05 -11.45 15.84
CA ILE A 176 8.09 -11.59 16.94
C ILE A 176 8.53 -10.72 18.12
N ASN A 177 9.78 -10.84 18.56
CA ASN A 177 10.28 -10.04 19.67
C ASN A 177 10.19 -8.54 19.37
N THR A 178 10.79 -8.09 18.25
CA THR A 178 10.78 -6.69 17.85
C THR A 178 9.36 -6.14 17.71
N LEU A 179 8.45 -6.89 17.08
CA LEU A 179 7.06 -6.46 16.90
C LEU A 179 6.34 -6.36 18.25
N LEU A 180 6.35 -7.42 19.06
CA LEU A 180 5.58 -7.45 20.31
C LEU A 180 6.13 -6.47 21.36
N MET A 181 7.45 -6.27 21.40
CA MET A 181 8.07 -5.23 22.23
C MET A 181 7.64 -3.82 21.79
N TYR A 182 7.68 -3.54 20.48
CA TYR A 182 7.19 -2.27 19.95
C TYR A 182 5.71 -2.02 20.30
N LEU A 183 4.86 -3.04 20.15
CA LEU A 183 3.43 -2.92 20.45
C LEU A 183 3.19 -2.66 21.95
N SER A 184 3.92 -3.33 22.85
CA SER A 184 3.84 -3.08 24.30
C SER A 184 4.31 -1.67 24.67
N GLU A 185 5.44 -1.20 24.11
CA GLU A 185 5.92 0.18 24.34
C GLU A 185 4.90 1.24 23.94
N LYS A 186 4.21 1.07 22.81
CA LYS A 186 3.17 2.01 22.35
C LYS A 186 1.91 1.95 23.21
N ALA A 187 1.51 0.76 23.62
CA ALA A 187 0.35 0.56 24.48
C ALA A 187 0.47 1.28 25.83
N HIS A 188 1.66 1.41 26.41
CA HIS A 188 1.86 2.18 27.64
C HIS A 188 1.47 3.67 27.53
N SER A 189 1.33 4.21 26.31
CA SER A 189 0.86 5.58 26.07
C SER A 189 -0.66 5.69 25.85
N SER A 190 -1.35 4.56 25.73
CA SER A 190 -2.80 4.46 25.50
C SER A 190 -3.59 4.39 26.81
N LYS A 191 -4.84 4.87 26.81
CA LYS A 191 -5.74 4.85 27.97
C LYS A 191 -7.07 4.19 27.62
N ILE A 192 -7.04 2.91 27.25
CA ILE A 192 -8.27 2.15 26.99
C ILE A 192 -8.16 0.77 27.62
N SER A 193 -9.18 0.39 28.39
CA SER A 193 -9.37 -0.95 28.94
C SER A 193 -10.43 -1.65 28.10
N LEU A 194 -10.15 -2.86 27.61
CA LEU A 194 -11.10 -3.65 26.82
C LEU A 194 -11.76 -4.75 27.65
N LEU A 195 -12.95 -5.14 27.17
CA LEU A 195 -13.92 -6.05 27.79
C LEU A 195 -13.60 -7.51 27.47
N ASP A 196 -13.95 -8.38 28.42
CA ASP A 196 -13.81 -9.82 28.28
C ASP A 196 -15.17 -10.49 27.98
N ILE A 197 -15.10 -11.59 27.22
CA ILE A 197 -16.09 -12.68 27.06
C ILE A 197 -17.19 -12.49 26.00
N ASN A 198 -16.86 -12.82 24.75
CA ASN A 198 -17.38 -14.01 24.03
C ASN A 198 -16.57 -14.13 22.73
N VAL A 199 -15.93 -15.29 22.47
CA VAL A 199 -15.25 -15.51 21.17
C VAL A 199 -16.35 -15.88 20.16
N PRO A 200 -16.64 -15.04 19.15
CA PRO A 200 -17.66 -15.37 18.17
C PRO A 200 -17.19 -16.50 17.26
N ASP A 201 -18.14 -17.12 16.57
CA ASP A 201 -17.83 -18.03 15.47
C ASP A 201 -16.98 -17.29 14.42
N PHE A 202 -15.73 -17.72 14.26
CA PHE A 202 -14.72 -17.16 13.37
C PHE A 202 -15.23 -17.05 11.92
N GLU A 203 -15.99 -18.04 11.45
CA GLU A 203 -16.57 -18.06 10.10
C GLU A 203 -17.75 -17.10 9.96
N LYS A 204 -18.56 -16.97 11.03
CA LYS A 204 -19.62 -15.95 11.09
C LYS A 204 -19.03 -14.55 11.03
N LYS A 205 -17.89 -14.32 11.68
CA LYS A 205 -17.19 -13.02 11.67
C LYS A 205 -16.57 -12.68 10.31
N ILE A 206 -15.95 -13.65 9.62
CA ILE A 206 -15.46 -13.48 8.24
C ILE A 206 -16.62 -13.08 7.32
N SER A 207 -17.75 -13.78 7.43
CA SER A 207 -18.93 -13.55 6.59
C SER A 207 -19.57 -12.19 6.87
N LEU A 208 -19.68 -11.79 8.14
CA LEU A 208 -20.24 -10.50 8.54
C LEU A 208 -19.41 -9.32 8.03
N ASN A 209 -18.08 -9.43 8.08
CA ASN A 209 -17.16 -8.39 7.65
C ASN A 209 -16.87 -8.46 6.14
N ASN A 210 -17.59 -9.27 5.35
CA ASN A 210 -17.45 -9.37 3.90
C ASN A 210 -15.98 -9.54 3.42
N LEU A 211 -15.15 -10.25 4.19
CA LEU A 211 -13.74 -10.42 3.85
C LEU A 211 -13.57 -11.29 2.61
N ASN A 212 -12.66 -10.90 1.72
CA ASN A 212 -12.39 -11.66 0.51
C ASN A 212 -11.94 -13.09 0.85
N PRO A 213 -12.34 -14.12 0.06
CA PRO A 213 -11.94 -15.52 0.29
C PRO A 213 -10.42 -15.72 0.44
N GLN A 214 -9.62 -14.91 -0.26
CA GLN A 214 -8.15 -14.99 -0.20
C GLN A 214 -7.59 -14.50 1.15
N ILE A 215 -8.20 -13.45 1.73
CA ILE A 215 -7.85 -12.92 3.06
C ILE A 215 -8.40 -13.84 4.15
N ALA A 216 -9.61 -14.35 3.98
CA ALA A 216 -10.20 -15.35 4.87
C ALA A 216 -9.33 -16.61 4.98
N GLU A 217 -8.78 -17.09 3.86
CA GLU A 217 -7.83 -18.22 3.85
C GLU A 217 -6.52 -17.90 4.58
N GLU A 218 -5.98 -16.68 4.42
CA GLU A 218 -4.81 -16.22 5.18
C GLU A 218 -5.09 -16.25 6.69
N LEU A 219 -6.21 -15.68 7.14
CA LEU A 219 -6.65 -15.68 8.53
C LEU A 219 -6.79 -17.10 9.09
N ARG A 220 -7.46 -18.01 8.37
CA ARG A 220 -7.61 -19.43 8.77
C ARG A 220 -6.30 -20.19 8.86
N ASN A 221 -5.29 -19.82 8.07
CA ASN A 221 -3.98 -20.45 8.15
C ASN A 221 -3.15 -19.89 9.30
N ASN A 222 -3.33 -18.61 9.61
CA ASN A 222 -2.60 -17.95 10.68
C ASN A 222 -3.17 -18.25 12.07
N ILE A 223 -4.47 -18.54 12.20
CA ILE A 223 -5.04 -18.96 13.49
C ILE A 223 -4.34 -20.21 14.05
N LYS A 224 -3.95 -21.15 13.17
CA LYS A 224 -3.21 -22.36 13.53
C LYS A 224 -1.82 -22.08 14.09
N LYS A 225 -1.32 -20.85 13.94
CA LYS A 225 0.03 -20.41 14.35
C LYS A 225 -0.01 -19.45 15.54
N VAL A 226 -1.21 -19.09 16.03
CA VAL A 226 -1.38 -18.18 17.17
C VAL A 226 -0.66 -18.67 18.43
N SER A 227 -0.52 -19.99 18.59
CA SER A 227 0.25 -20.58 19.70
C SER A 227 1.69 -20.07 19.77
N LEU A 228 2.32 -19.71 18.64
CA LEU A 228 3.67 -19.12 18.62
C LEU A 228 3.70 -17.74 19.30
N ILE A 229 2.63 -16.96 19.12
CA ILE A 229 2.48 -15.66 19.77
C ILE A 229 2.17 -15.86 21.26
N ASP A 230 1.30 -16.81 21.61
CA ASP A 230 0.97 -17.11 23.00
C ASP A 230 2.17 -17.62 23.80
N GLU A 231 2.98 -18.51 23.23
CA GLU A 231 4.21 -18.99 23.83
C GLU A 231 5.16 -17.84 24.15
N TYR A 232 5.32 -16.88 23.22
CA TYR A 232 6.12 -15.69 23.47
C TYR A 232 5.52 -14.81 24.57
N LEU A 233 4.23 -14.47 24.49
CA LEU A 233 3.56 -13.60 25.46
C LEU A 233 3.64 -14.17 26.88
N ASN A 234 3.49 -15.48 27.03
CA ASN A 234 3.61 -16.18 28.31
C ASN A 234 5.05 -16.20 28.85
N SER A 235 6.06 -16.06 27.97
CA SER A 235 7.47 -16.01 28.38
C SER A 235 7.90 -14.63 28.91
N VAL A 236 7.17 -13.56 28.57
CA VAL A 236 7.51 -12.19 28.97
C VAL A 236 7.00 -11.90 30.39
N LYS A 237 7.94 -11.64 31.31
CA LYS A 237 7.62 -11.22 32.69
C LYS A 237 6.93 -9.86 32.69
N GLY A 238 5.75 -9.78 33.31
CA GLY A 238 4.96 -8.55 33.43
C GLY A 238 3.64 -8.59 32.65
N GLY A 239 3.50 -9.48 31.67
CA GLY A 239 2.27 -9.69 30.91
C GLY A 239 1.91 -8.52 30.00
N ILE A 240 2.25 -8.63 28.70
CA ILE A 240 2.03 -7.57 27.70
C ILE A 240 0.82 -7.82 26.78
N ALA A 241 0.07 -8.91 26.99
CA ALA A 241 -0.99 -9.34 26.07
C ALA A 241 -2.15 -8.33 25.97
N GLN A 242 -2.58 -7.78 27.11
CA GLN A 242 -3.67 -6.80 27.19
C GLN A 242 -3.27 -5.46 26.56
N GLU A 243 -2.03 -5.05 26.78
CA GLU A 243 -1.44 -3.85 26.20
C GLU A 243 -1.46 -3.91 24.67
N ILE A 244 -1.00 -5.02 24.11
CA ILE A 244 -0.97 -5.23 22.66
C ILE A 244 -2.40 -5.28 22.09
N SER A 245 -3.35 -5.92 22.78
CA SER A 245 -4.78 -5.92 22.40
C SER A 245 -5.32 -4.49 22.25
N THR A 246 -5.11 -3.64 23.26
CA THR A 246 -5.55 -2.24 23.25
C THR A 246 -4.97 -1.49 22.05
N PHE A 247 -3.66 -1.59 21.80
CA PHE A 247 -3.03 -0.88 20.70
C PHE A 247 -3.53 -1.36 19.32
N VAL A 248 -3.71 -2.68 19.14
CA VAL A 248 -4.24 -3.23 17.89
C VAL A 248 -5.67 -2.75 17.64
N HIS A 249 -6.50 -2.64 18.68
CA HIS A 249 -7.84 -2.06 18.59
C HIS A 249 -7.82 -0.58 18.21
N GLU A 250 -6.90 0.21 18.76
CA GLU A 250 -6.73 1.63 18.38
C GLU A 250 -6.37 1.79 16.90
N ILE A 251 -5.49 0.94 16.36
CA ILE A 251 -5.17 0.92 14.92
C ILE A 251 -6.42 0.56 14.10
N TYR A 252 -7.24 -0.39 14.57
CA TYR A 252 -8.50 -0.72 13.91
C TYR A 252 -9.47 0.47 13.87
N GLU A 253 -9.68 1.17 14.99
CA GLU A 253 -10.55 2.35 15.03
C GLU A 253 -10.03 3.50 14.14
N GLN A 254 -8.71 3.70 14.09
CA GLN A 254 -8.10 4.66 13.15
C GLN A 254 -8.36 4.27 11.69
N SER A 255 -8.31 2.98 11.37
CA SER A 255 -8.54 2.50 10.01
C SER A 255 -9.97 2.79 9.53
N LYS A 256 -10.97 2.81 10.42
CA LYS A 256 -12.37 3.17 10.08
C LYS A 256 -12.52 4.62 9.59
N LEU A 257 -11.57 5.50 9.91
CA LEU A 257 -11.54 6.87 9.40
C LEU A 257 -10.98 6.96 7.97
N LEU A 258 -10.24 5.93 7.54
CA LEU A 258 -9.55 5.88 6.25
C LEU A 258 -10.31 5.04 5.21
N PHE A 259 -11.11 4.08 5.67
CA PHE A 259 -11.83 3.13 4.83
C PHE A 259 -13.32 3.13 5.22
N ASN A 260 -14.20 3.16 4.22
CA ASN A 260 -15.66 3.23 4.39
C ASN A 260 -16.33 1.84 4.52
N GLY A 261 -15.56 0.75 4.49
CA GLY A 261 -16.04 -0.62 4.68
C GLY A 261 -16.72 -1.27 3.48
N GLN A 262 -16.63 -0.69 2.28
CA GLN A 262 -17.06 -1.35 1.04
C GLN A 262 -16.16 -2.55 0.69
N GLU A 263 -16.65 -3.47 -0.16
CA GLU A 263 -16.05 -4.79 -0.43
C GLU A 263 -14.56 -4.74 -0.86
N GLU A 264 -14.11 -3.76 -1.66
CA GLU A 264 -12.68 -3.60 -1.97
C GLU A 264 -11.89 -2.85 -0.87
N GLU A 265 -12.56 -1.98 -0.11
CA GLU A 265 -11.92 -1.18 0.94
C GLU A 265 -11.67 -1.98 2.21
N ILE A 266 -12.45 -3.02 2.50
CA ILE A 266 -12.27 -3.86 3.68
C ILE A 266 -10.99 -4.71 3.59
N ASP A 267 -10.66 -5.18 2.39
CA ASP A 267 -9.40 -5.89 2.14
C ASP A 267 -8.20 -4.94 2.23
N LEU A 268 -8.37 -3.70 1.76
CA LEU A 268 -7.35 -2.65 1.88
C LEU A 268 -7.15 -2.25 3.34
N GLN A 269 -8.22 -2.16 4.11
CA GLN A 269 -8.20 -1.92 5.55
C GLN A 269 -7.43 -3.04 6.27
N TYR A 270 -7.69 -4.31 5.93
CA TYR A 270 -6.94 -5.46 6.46
C TYR A 270 -5.44 -5.31 6.19
N ALA A 271 -5.07 -5.08 4.92
CA ALA A 271 -3.69 -4.92 4.50
C ALA A 271 -3.01 -3.71 5.16
N TRP A 272 -3.77 -2.63 5.37
CA TRP A 272 -3.31 -1.42 6.04
C TRP A 272 -3.02 -1.67 7.52
N ILE A 273 -3.96 -2.29 8.26
CA ILE A 273 -3.79 -2.61 9.70
C ILE A 273 -2.56 -3.52 9.88
N ARG A 274 -2.44 -4.57 9.06
CA ARG A 274 -1.30 -5.50 9.07
C ARG A 274 0.04 -4.77 8.93
N ASP A 275 0.10 -3.75 8.07
CA ASP A 275 1.32 -2.96 7.88
C ASP A 275 1.49 -1.90 8.98
N GLU A 276 0.43 -1.31 9.51
CA GLU A 276 0.48 -0.26 10.54
C GLU A 276 0.97 -0.75 11.90
N ILE A 277 0.72 -2.02 12.23
CA ILE A 277 1.26 -2.60 13.48
C ILE A 277 2.77 -2.87 13.41
N ILE A 278 3.39 -2.84 12.21
CA ILE A 278 4.84 -3.01 12.04
C ILE A 278 5.55 -1.69 12.39
N PRO A 279 6.68 -1.72 13.13
CA PRO A 279 7.42 -0.51 13.48
C PRO A 279 7.73 0.37 12.25
N PRO A 280 7.50 1.69 12.31
CA PRO A 280 7.72 2.58 11.17
C PRO A 280 9.18 2.60 10.71
N GLU A 281 10.15 2.36 11.60
CA GLU A 281 11.58 2.26 11.30
C GLU A 281 11.92 1.04 10.42
N ILE A 282 11.03 0.06 10.37
CA ILE A 282 11.15 -1.14 9.54
C ILE A 282 10.31 -0.95 8.29
N ARG A 283 9.03 -0.61 8.47
CA ARG A 283 8.06 -0.42 7.39
C ARG A 283 8.50 0.63 6.37
N ASN A 284 9.02 1.77 6.84
CA ASN A 284 9.38 2.89 5.98
C ASN A 284 10.83 2.86 5.53
N ASN A 285 11.61 1.86 5.93
CA ASN A 285 13.04 1.77 5.63
C ASN A 285 13.28 0.96 4.35
N PRO A 286 13.76 1.60 3.26
CA PRO A 286 14.01 0.91 2.00
C PRO A 286 15.01 -0.25 2.12
N ALA A 287 15.96 -0.18 3.06
CA ALA A 287 16.95 -1.23 3.28
C ALA A 287 16.35 -2.49 3.93
N GLN A 288 15.19 -2.37 4.59
CA GLN A 288 14.50 -3.47 5.27
C GLN A 288 13.36 -4.07 4.43
N ARG A 289 13.24 -3.65 3.17
CA ARG A 289 12.16 -4.04 2.25
C ARG A 289 12.03 -5.56 2.05
N MET A 290 13.14 -6.30 2.11
CA MET A 290 13.13 -7.77 2.04
C MET A 290 12.77 -8.42 3.38
N ALA A 291 13.21 -7.85 4.51
CA ALA A 291 12.85 -8.31 5.84
C ALA A 291 11.36 -8.08 6.15
N LEU A 292 10.73 -7.12 5.48
CA LEU A 292 9.32 -6.78 5.65
C LEU A 292 8.38 -7.98 5.39
N THR A 293 8.78 -8.98 4.58
CA THR A 293 8.03 -10.24 4.47
C THR A 293 7.90 -10.95 5.82
N GLY A 294 8.96 -11.05 6.60
CA GLY A 294 8.93 -11.71 7.90
C GLY A 294 8.03 -10.96 8.89
N TYR A 295 8.18 -9.65 8.95
CA TYR A 295 7.32 -8.80 9.77
C TYR A 295 5.85 -8.85 9.36
N ARG A 296 5.56 -8.90 8.05
CA ARG A 296 4.20 -9.09 7.54
C ARG A 296 3.62 -10.46 7.88
N THR A 297 4.42 -11.52 7.85
CA THR A 297 3.99 -12.84 8.31
C THR A 297 3.61 -12.81 9.79
N VAL A 298 4.47 -12.24 10.64
CA VAL A 298 4.21 -12.14 12.09
C VAL A 298 3.00 -11.25 12.36
N SER A 299 2.91 -10.10 11.71
CA SER A 299 1.81 -9.17 11.89
C SER A 299 0.47 -9.76 11.43
N SER A 300 0.44 -10.58 10.38
CA SER A 300 -0.75 -11.35 10.01
C SER A 300 -1.16 -12.39 11.07
N ILE A 301 -0.22 -13.01 11.79
CA ILE A 301 -0.52 -13.95 12.88
C ILE A 301 -1.08 -13.19 14.10
N VAL A 302 -0.47 -12.05 14.44
CA VAL A 302 -0.97 -11.15 15.49
C VAL A 302 -2.38 -10.68 15.16
N LEU A 303 -2.63 -10.27 13.91
CA LEU A 303 -3.96 -9.83 13.49
C LEU A 303 -4.99 -10.97 13.52
N ALA A 304 -4.60 -12.21 13.19
CA ALA A 304 -5.48 -13.38 13.32
C ALA A 304 -5.87 -13.66 14.78
N LYS A 305 -4.91 -13.54 15.72
CA LYS A 305 -5.19 -13.64 17.17
C LYS A 305 -6.23 -12.62 17.60
N TYR A 306 -6.05 -11.36 17.23
CA TYR A 306 -6.92 -10.26 17.64
C TYR A 306 -8.23 -10.18 16.87
N PHE A 307 -8.29 -10.82 15.70
CA PHE A 307 -9.54 -11.11 15.02
C PHE A 307 -10.37 -12.14 15.80
N GLU A 308 -9.76 -13.18 16.35
CA GLU A 308 -10.43 -14.19 17.19
C GLU A 308 -10.92 -13.60 18.52
N SER A 309 -10.10 -12.78 19.20
CA SER A 309 -10.48 -12.15 20.48
C SER A 309 -11.42 -10.93 20.36
N CYS A 310 -11.84 -10.57 19.15
CA CYS A 310 -12.72 -9.43 18.86
C CYS A 310 -12.18 -8.03 19.11
N ASP A 311 -10.87 -7.90 19.08
CA ASP A 311 -10.22 -6.60 19.19
C ASP A 311 -10.14 -5.87 17.84
N VAL A 312 -10.31 -6.58 16.71
CA VAL A 312 -10.40 -6.02 15.35
C VAL A 312 -11.60 -6.61 14.63
N TYR A 313 -12.31 -5.80 13.84
CA TYR A 313 -13.52 -6.15 13.10
C TYR A 313 -14.76 -6.37 13.96
N GLU A 314 -15.94 -6.08 13.40
CA GLU A 314 -17.21 -6.04 14.13
C GLU A 314 -17.60 -7.42 14.66
N HIS A 315 -18.11 -7.44 15.90
CA HIS A 315 -18.62 -8.66 16.53
C HIS A 315 -19.97 -9.05 15.90
N PRO A 316 -20.28 -10.34 15.70
CA PRO A 316 -21.60 -10.80 15.25
C PRO A 316 -22.80 -10.38 16.10
N ASP A 317 -22.56 -9.97 17.33
CA ASP A 317 -23.60 -9.51 18.27
C ASP A 317 -23.77 -7.98 18.26
N SER A 318 -22.87 -7.23 17.60
CA SER A 318 -22.97 -5.76 17.46
C SER A 318 -24.22 -5.32 16.69
N LEU A 319 -24.76 -6.21 15.84
CA LEU A 319 -25.98 -6.02 15.06
C LEU A 319 -27.27 -6.28 15.87
N ILE A 320 -27.19 -6.82 17.09
CA ILE A 320 -28.36 -7.12 17.93
C ILE A 320 -28.80 -5.87 18.73
N THR A 321 -27.95 -4.86 18.81
CA THR A 321 -28.20 -3.61 19.55
C THR A 321 -28.48 -2.37 18.70
N SER A 322 -28.68 -2.54 17.39
CA SER A 322 -29.12 -1.47 16.47
C SER A 322 -30.59 -1.58 16.10
#